data_AF-A0A942G9V4-F1
#
_entry.id   AF-A0A942G9V4-F1
#
_cell.length_a   1.000
_cell.length_b   1.000
_cell.length_c   1.000
_cell.angle_alpha   90.00
_cell.angle_beta   90.00
_cell.angle_gamma   90.00
#
_symmetry.space_group_name_H-M   'P 1'
#
loop_
_entity.id
_entity.type
_entity.pdbx_description
1 polymer ?
#
loop_
_entity_poly.entity_id
_entity_poly.type
_entity_poly.pdbx_seq_one_letter_code
_entity_poly.pdbx_strand_id
1 'polypeptide(L)'
;MQAVDHEHVFAGATLWGLELDPRYRVLAVTLELAPEAHPAGEVPDRRVQLLLHPVSTILASLRSLGPDGSRRLHTFGDGQLVEVTAAFGGAPLEAPLFGRPEPRPGEWGPQFSLEGRSTAPDGVQQTVTVSAATEDLELDLFARFDVAECKDPAGQPLELPPPGPRS
;
A
#
# COMPACT_ATOMS: atom_id res chain seq x y z
N MET A 1 -18.62 -22.53 -3.84
CA MET A 1 -18.15 -21.22 -4.35
C MET A 1 -17.58 -20.50 -3.14
N GLN A 2 -16.26 -20.48 -2.99
CA GLN A 2 -15.61 -19.74 -1.90
C GLN A 2 -15.77 -18.25 -2.20
N ALA A 3 -16.17 -17.46 -1.20
CA ALA A 3 -16.15 -16.00 -1.32
C ALA A 3 -14.69 -15.58 -1.51
N VAL A 4 -14.41 -14.89 -2.61
CA VAL A 4 -13.11 -14.26 -2.84
C VAL A 4 -13.04 -13.09 -1.87
N ASP A 5 -12.04 -13.07 -0.99
CA ASP A 5 -11.77 -11.93 -0.10
C ASP A 5 -11.08 -10.82 -0.92
N HIS A 6 -11.25 -9.54 -0.57
CA HIS A 6 -10.47 -8.46 -1.20
C HIS A 6 -8.96 -8.71 -1.10
N GLU A 7 -8.50 -9.39 -0.06
CA GLU A 7 -7.08 -9.74 0.11
C GLU A 7 -6.60 -10.70 -0.99
N HIS A 8 -7.49 -11.58 -1.45
CA HIS A 8 -7.18 -12.51 -2.54
C HIS A 8 -7.01 -11.81 -3.88
N VAL A 9 -7.69 -10.67 -4.09
CA VAL A 9 -7.56 -9.87 -5.32
C VAL A 9 -6.17 -9.24 -5.42
N PHE A 10 -5.58 -8.86 -4.30
CA PHE A 10 -4.26 -8.21 -4.25
C PHE A 10 -3.11 -9.19 -4.00
N ALA A 11 -3.42 -10.48 -3.79
CA ALA A 11 -2.39 -11.50 -3.63
C ALA A 11 -1.51 -11.56 -4.88
N GLY A 12 -0.19 -11.39 -4.69
CA GLY A 12 0.77 -11.37 -5.79
C GLY A 12 0.72 -10.11 -6.67
N ALA A 13 0.00 -9.07 -6.25
CA ALA A 13 0.02 -7.79 -6.94
C ALA A 13 1.40 -7.13 -6.85
N THR A 14 1.74 -6.31 -7.85
CA THR A 14 3.00 -5.55 -7.89
C THR A 14 2.76 -4.07 -7.66
N LEU A 15 3.69 -3.42 -6.97
CA LEU A 15 3.63 -1.98 -6.67
C LEU A 15 4.17 -1.13 -7.80
N TRP A 16 3.36 -0.21 -8.30
CA TRP A 16 3.76 0.76 -9.33
C TRP A 16 3.84 2.20 -8.83
N GLY A 17 3.07 2.56 -7.80
CA GLY A 17 3.09 3.93 -7.30
C GLY A 17 2.34 4.13 -5.99
N LEU A 18 2.80 5.11 -5.21
CA LEU A 18 2.10 5.66 -4.05
C LEU A 18 2.05 7.17 -4.18
N GLU A 19 0.88 7.75 -3.92
CA GLU A 19 0.68 9.20 -3.89
C GLU A 19 -0.23 9.57 -2.72
N LEU A 20 0.17 10.57 -1.93
CA LEU A 20 -0.63 11.11 -0.85
C LEU A 20 -1.07 12.52 -1.21
N ASP A 21 -2.38 12.76 -1.24
CA ASP A 21 -2.93 14.11 -1.22
C ASP A 21 -3.27 14.48 0.23
N PRO A 22 -2.44 15.30 0.92
CA PRO A 22 -2.68 15.66 2.31
C PRO A 22 -3.86 16.63 2.48
N ARG A 23 -4.26 17.36 1.43
CA ARG A 23 -5.38 18.31 1.49
C ARG A 23 -6.70 17.57 1.56
N TYR A 24 -6.85 16.50 0.78
CA TYR A 24 -8.06 15.67 0.77
C TYR A 24 -7.92 14.40 1.62
N ARG A 25 -6.73 14.14 2.17
CA ARG A 25 -6.38 12.96 2.97
C ARG A 25 -6.67 11.68 2.20
N VAL A 26 -6.18 11.60 0.97
CA VAL A 26 -6.34 10.43 0.11
C VAL A 26 -4.97 9.81 -0.15
N LEU A 27 -4.82 8.53 0.14
CA LEU A 27 -3.67 7.73 -0.30
C LEU A 27 -4.10 6.93 -1.54
N ALA A 28 -3.47 7.19 -2.67
CA ALA A 28 -3.62 6.41 -3.88
C ALA A 28 -2.47 5.39 -3.98
N VAL A 29 -2.83 4.12 -4.16
CA VAL A 29 -1.91 3.01 -4.39
C VAL A 29 -2.16 2.47 -5.79
N THR A 30 -1.16 2.55 -6.66
CA THR A 30 -1.23 1.97 -8.01
C THR A 30 -0.59 0.60 -7.98
N LEU A 31 -1.39 -0.40 -8.32
CA LEU A 31 -1.02 -1.82 -8.30
C LEU A 31 -1.22 -2.42 -9.68
N GLU A 32 -0.51 -3.48 -10.01
CA GLU A 32 -0.89 -4.39 -11.10
C GLU A 32 -1.27 -5.74 -10.50
N LEU A 33 -2.48 -6.19 -10.81
CA LEU A 33 -3.02 -7.44 -10.26
C LEU A 33 -2.44 -8.65 -11.00
N ALA A 34 -2.29 -9.78 -10.31
CA ALA A 34 -1.98 -11.05 -10.94
C ALA A 34 -3.03 -11.41 -12.00
N PRO A 35 -2.66 -12.03 -13.14
CA PRO A 35 -3.61 -12.30 -14.24
C PRO A 35 -4.88 -13.03 -13.79
N GLU A 36 -4.73 -14.01 -12.92
CA GLU A 36 -5.80 -14.84 -12.36
C GLU A 36 -6.67 -14.13 -11.31
N ALA A 37 -6.17 -13.04 -10.72
CA ALA A 37 -6.84 -12.30 -9.66
C ALA A 37 -7.66 -11.12 -10.18
N HIS A 38 -7.49 -10.74 -11.46
CA HIS A 38 -8.18 -9.61 -12.05
C HIS A 38 -9.71 -9.88 -12.17
N PRO A 39 -10.59 -9.06 -11.56
CA PRO A 39 -12.04 -9.37 -11.50
C PRO A 39 -12.75 -9.43 -12.84
N ALA A 40 -12.25 -8.72 -13.85
CA ALA A 40 -12.78 -8.78 -15.22
C ALA A 40 -12.15 -9.89 -16.09
N GLY A 41 -11.30 -10.75 -15.51
CA GLY A 41 -10.52 -11.73 -16.25
C GLY A 41 -9.35 -11.12 -17.03
N GLU A 42 -9.01 -11.70 -18.18
CA GLU A 42 -7.87 -11.29 -19.01
C GLU A 42 -8.13 -9.93 -19.67
N VAL A 43 -7.36 -8.92 -19.25
CA VAL A 43 -7.41 -7.55 -19.76
C VAL A 43 -6.01 -7.09 -20.22
N PRO A 44 -5.93 -6.18 -21.20
CA PRO A 44 -4.64 -5.71 -21.72
C PRO A 44 -3.83 -4.89 -20.70
N ASP A 45 -4.50 -4.24 -19.75
CA ASP A 45 -3.89 -3.48 -18.67
C ASP A 45 -4.54 -3.90 -17.35
N ARG A 46 -3.75 -4.57 -16.49
CA ARG A 46 -4.19 -5.10 -15.20
C ARG A 46 -3.91 -4.13 -14.04
N ARG A 47 -3.49 -2.91 -14.36
CA ARG A 47 -3.25 -1.88 -13.34
C ARG A 47 -4.57 -1.42 -12.74
N VAL A 48 -4.56 -1.22 -11.44
CA VAL A 48 -5.68 -0.66 -10.69
C VAL A 48 -5.18 0.43 -9.76
N GLN A 49 -6.07 1.36 -9.45
CA GLN A 49 -5.83 2.38 -8.44
C GLN A 49 -6.70 2.10 -7.22
N LEU A 50 -6.07 1.77 -6.11
CA LEU A 50 -6.70 1.66 -4.80
C LEU A 50 -6.63 3.02 -4.11
N LEU A 51 -7.79 3.63 -3.89
CA LEU A 51 -7.95 4.92 -3.23
C LEU A 51 -8.43 4.72 -1.80
N LEU A 52 -7.65 5.21 -0.85
CA LEU A 52 -7.91 5.05 0.58
C LEU A 52 -8.25 6.41 1.18
N HIS A 53 -9.44 6.55 1.75
CA HIS A 53 -9.90 7.84 2.24
C HIS A 53 -10.94 7.74 3.38
N PRO A 54 -11.03 8.78 4.23
CA PRO A 54 -9.93 9.69 4.53
C PRO A 54 -8.80 8.94 5.27
N VAL A 55 -7.55 9.34 5.07
CA VAL A 55 -6.39 8.79 5.79
C VAL A 55 -6.15 9.58 7.07
N SER A 56 -6.05 8.90 8.21
CA SER A 56 -5.73 9.56 9.50
C SER A 56 -4.27 9.40 9.92
N THR A 57 -3.64 8.29 9.53
CA THR A 57 -2.26 7.97 9.89
C THR A 57 -1.56 7.46 8.65
N ILE A 58 -0.34 7.92 8.42
CA ILE A 58 0.60 7.33 7.48
C ILE A 58 1.96 7.20 8.16
N LEU A 59 2.54 6.01 8.09
CA LEU A 59 3.88 5.70 8.57
C LEU A 59 4.60 4.98 7.45
N ALA A 60 5.85 5.32 7.18
CA ALA A 60 6.65 4.56 6.23
C ALA A 60 8.09 4.40 6.69
N SER A 61 8.73 3.33 6.22
CA SER A 61 10.14 3.07 6.43
C SER A 61 10.75 2.60 5.11
N LEU A 62 11.70 3.38 4.59
CA LEU A 62 12.50 3.05 3.43
C LEU A 62 13.92 2.71 3.88
N ARG A 63 14.35 1.49 3.60
CA ARG A 63 15.65 0.96 4.01
C ARG A 63 16.44 0.51 2.80
N SER A 64 17.76 0.61 2.89
CA SER A 64 18.66 -0.08 1.97
C SER A 64 19.62 -1.00 2.69
N LEU A 65 20.05 -2.06 2.02
CA LEU A 65 21.10 -2.94 2.51
C LEU A 65 22.47 -2.47 2.00
N GLY A 66 23.40 -2.24 2.91
CA GLY A 66 24.78 -1.93 2.60
C GLY A 66 25.57 -3.19 2.21
N PRO A 67 26.71 -3.04 1.51
CA PRO A 67 27.57 -4.17 1.13
C PRO A 67 28.18 -4.91 2.33
N ASP A 68 28.19 -4.28 3.51
CA ASP A 68 28.61 -4.86 4.79
C ASP A 68 27.46 -5.51 5.58
N GLY A 69 26.26 -5.58 4.98
CA GLY A 69 25.04 -6.05 5.62
C GLY A 69 24.38 -5.03 6.56
N SER A 70 24.90 -3.79 6.64
CA SER A 70 24.28 -2.73 7.44
C SER A 70 22.95 -2.29 6.82
N ARG A 71 21.93 -2.03 7.64
CA ARG A 71 20.67 -1.44 7.18
C ARG A 71 20.74 0.07 7.34
N ARG A 72 20.59 0.80 6.25
CA ARG A 72 20.50 2.27 6.25
C ARG A 72 19.05 2.69 6.07
N LEU A 73 18.55 3.50 7.00
CA LEU A 73 17.24 4.14 6.88
C LEU A 73 17.36 5.44 6.07
N HIS A 74 16.45 5.65 5.13
CA HIS A 74 16.36 6.86 4.32
C HIS A 74 15.21 7.74 4.81
N THR A 75 15.39 9.05 4.83
CA THR A 75 14.31 10.00 5.18
C THR A 75 13.70 10.58 3.91
N PHE A 76 12.38 10.71 3.86
CA PHE A 76 11.69 11.32 2.71
C PHE A 76 10.35 11.95 3.14
N GLY A 77 9.90 12.94 2.37
CA GLY A 77 8.59 13.58 2.56
C GLY A 77 7.48 12.95 1.73
N ASP A 78 6.23 13.30 2.04
CA ASP A 78 5.04 12.88 1.27
C ASP A 78 5.15 13.21 -0.23
N GLY A 79 5.67 14.38 -0.58
CA GLY A 79 5.93 14.79 -1.97
C GLY A 79 6.96 13.93 -2.72
N GLN A 80 7.67 13.02 -2.04
CA GLN A 80 8.66 12.11 -2.63
C GLN A 80 8.14 10.67 -2.75
N LEU A 81 6.90 10.36 -2.34
CA LEU A 81 6.34 9.01 -2.39
C LEU A 81 6.37 8.41 -3.81
N VAL A 82 6.08 9.22 -4.83
CA VAL A 82 6.11 8.80 -6.24
C VAL A 82 7.53 8.41 -6.67
N GLU A 83 8.54 9.19 -6.29
CA GLU A 83 9.95 8.91 -6.60
C GLU A 83 10.45 7.66 -5.87
N VAL A 84 10.09 7.53 -4.58
CA VAL A 84 10.44 6.36 -3.76
C VAL A 84 9.85 5.09 -4.37
N THR A 85 8.58 5.11 -4.77
CA THR A 85 7.92 3.92 -5.33
C THR A 85 8.35 3.60 -6.75
N ALA A 86 8.71 4.60 -7.56
CA ALA A 86 9.29 4.38 -8.88
C ALA A 86 10.59 3.55 -8.81
N ALA A 87 11.36 3.65 -7.71
CA ALA A 87 12.57 2.85 -7.50
C ALA A 87 12.31 1.34 -7.32
N PHE A 88 11.08 0.93 -6.99
CA PHE A 88 10.69 -0.47 -6.85
C PHE A 88 10.23 -1.09 -8.18
N GLY A 89 9.86 -0.27 -9.17
CA GLY A 89 9.68 -0.70 -10.56
C GLY A 89 8.79 -1.92 -10.79
N GLY A 90 7.70 -2.07 -10.04
CA GLY A 90 6.84 -3.27 -10.13
C GLY A 90 7.27 -4.40 -9.19
N ALA A 91 7.93 -4.11 -8.07
CA ALA A 91 8.22 -5.11 -7.05
C ALA A 91 6.92 -5.76 -6.52
N PRO A 92 6.93 -7.08 -6.26
CA PRO A 92 5.77 -7.76 -5.68
C PRO A 92 5.49 -7.25 -4.27
N LEU A 93 4.20 -7.20 -3.91
CA LEU A 93 3.78 -6.89 -2.56
C LEU A 93 3.80 -8.11 -1.65
N GLU A 94 4.17 -7.88 -0.40
CA GLU A 94 3.96 -8.85 0.67
C GLU A 94 2.52 -8.77 1.19
N ALA A 95 1.88 -9.94 1.28
CA ALA A 95 0.56 -10.09 1.88
C ALA A 95 0.68 -10.46 3.39
N PRO A 96 -0.31 -10.10 4.23
CA PRO A 96 -1.54 -9.40 3.86
C PRO A 96 -1.38 -7.87 3.78
N LEU A 97 -2.12 -7.24 2.87
CA LEU A 97 -2.22 -5.79 2.74
C LEU A 97 -3.11 -5.20 3.84
N PHE A 98 -4.28 -5.78 4.10
CA PHE A 98 -5.25 -5.17 5.02
C PHE A 98 -5.21 -5.76 6.43
N GLY A 99 -5.72 -5.00 7.39
CA GLY A 99 -6.01 -5.49 8.74
C GLY A 99 -4.78 -5.70 9.64
N ARG A 100 -3.58 -5.43 9.15
CA ARG A 100 -2.36 -5.42 9.98
C ARG A 100 -2.45 -4.30 11.01
N PRO A 101 -2.01 -4.53 12.26
CA PRO A 101 -1.97 -3.48 13.27
C PRO A 101 -0.97 -2.40 12.88
N GLU A 102 -1.13 -1.21 13.46
CA GLU A 102 -0.12 -0.16 13.36
C GLU A 102 1.23 -0.66 13.88
N PRO A 103 2.32 -0.45 13.14
CA PRO A 103 3.63 -0.93 13.53
C PRO A 103 4.09 -0.27 14.83
N ARG A 104 4.63 -1.07 15.75
CA ARG A 104 5.21 -0.56 16.99
C ARG A 104 6.58 0.09 16.72
N PRO A 105 7.00 1.07 17.55
CA PRO A 105 8.37 1.59 17.48
C PRO A 105 9.39 0.44 17.53
N GLY A 106 10.33 0.44 16.58
CA GLY A 106 11.36 -0.60 16.46
C GLY A 106 11.05 -1.71 15.44
N GLU A 107 9.79 -1.94 15.05
CA GLU A 107 9.43 -3.03 14.12
C GLU A 107 10.01 -2.82 12.71
N TRP A 108 10.02 -1.57 12.24
CA TRP A 108 10.56 -1.19 10.92
C TRP A 108 11.88 -0.42 11.00
N GLY A 109 12.47 -0.37 12.18
CA GLY A 109 13.65 0.45 12.49
C GLY A 109 13.44 1.38 13.68
N PRO A 110 14.49 2.10 14.09
CA PRO A 110 14.48 2.97 15.28
C PRO A 110 13.60 4.22 15.12
N GLN A 111 13.29 4.61 13.87
CA GLN A 111 12.44 5.74 13.52
C GLN A 111 11.76 5.47 12.17
N PHE A 112 10.70 6.20 11.86
CA PHE A 112 10.05 6.15 10.56
C PHE A 112 10.71 7.13 9.58
N SER A 113 10.71 6.77 8.30
CA SER A 113 11.16 7.62 7.19
C SER A 113 10.17 8.74 6.89
N LEU A 114 8.88 8.43 7.04
CA LEU A 114 7.74 9.33 6.88
C LEU A 114 6.76 9.06 8.03
N GLU A 115 6.28 10.13 8.68
CA GLU A 115 5.22 10.06 9.69
C GLU A 115 4.26 11.23 9.50
N GLY A 116 2.96 10.91 9.39
CA GLY A 116 1.88 11.89 9.33
C GLY A 116 0.68 11.39 10.12
N ARG A 117 0.13 12.25 10.99
CA ARG A 117 -1.03 11.94 11.83
C ARG A 117 -2.02 13.10 11.83
N SER A 118 -3.28 12.80 11.59
CA SER A 118 -4.42 13.69 11.72
C SER A 118 -5.07 13.53 13.09
N THR A 119 -5.58 14.62 13.64
CA THR A 119 -6.41 14.62 14.87
C THR A 119 -7.91 14.51 14.57
N ALA A 120 -8.28 14.45 13.29
CA ALA A 120 -9.67 14.26 12.89
C ALA A 120 -10.21 12.90 13.37
N PRO A 121 -11.52 12.80 13.65
CA PRO A 121 -12.12 11.59 14.19
C PRO A 121 -12.35 10.47 13.15
N ASP A 122 -12.16 10.77 11.87
CA ASP A 122 -12.32 9.86 10.73
C ASP A 122 -10.98 9.28 10.25
N GLY A 123 -11.05 8.24 9.44
CA GLY A 123 -9.90 7.55 8.87
C GLY A 123 -9.24 6.54 9.81
N VAL A 124 -9.98 5.96 10.73
CA VAL A 124 -9.47 5.11 11.83
C VAL A 124 -10.01 3.69 11.82
N GLN A 125 -10.96 3.37 10.92
CA GLN A 125 -11.69 2.10 10.95
C GLN A 125 -10.91 0.92 10.37
N GLN A 126 -10.05 1.18 9.39
CA GLN A 126 -9.34 0.17 8.60
C GLN A 126 -7.84 0.49 8.52
N THR A 127 -7.06 -0.52 8.15
CA THR A 127 -5.62 -0.40 7.97
C THR A 127 -5.17 -1.05 6.68
N VAL A 128 -4.15 -0.47 6.07
CA VAL A 128 -3.37 -1.07 4.98
C VAL A 128 -1.89 -1.04 5.33
N THR A 129 -1.15 -2.06 4.92
CA THR A 129 0.30 -2.11 4.92
C THR A 129 0.78 -2.53 3.54
N VAL A 130 1.49 -1.65 2.87
CA VAL A 130 2.16 -1.90 1.59
C VAL A 130 3.63 -2.18 1.88
N SER A 131 4.03 -3.44 1.73
CA SER A 131 5.41 -3.88 1.91
C SER A 131 5.95 -4.38 0.57
N ALA A 132 7.07 -3.82 0.12
CA ALA A 132 7.73 -4.17 -1.14
C ALA A 132 9.25 -4.18 -0.96
N ALA A 133 9.93 -5.10 -1.65
CA ALA A 133 11.38 -5.22 -1.59
C ALA A 133 11.99 -5.46 -2.98
N THR A 134 13.19 -4.93 -3.17
CA THR A 134 14.12 -5.25 -4.26
C THR A 134 15.39 -5.84 -3.67
N GLU A 135 16.43 -6.06 -4.48
CA GLU A 135 17.74 -6.52 -3.97
C GLU A 135 18.35 -5.51 -2.98
N ASP A 136 18.17 -4.21 -3.23
CA ASP A 136 18.86 -3.14 -2.50
C ASP A 136 17.95 -2.33 -1.58
N LEU A 137 16.63 -2.35 -1.81
CA LEU A 137 15.67 -1.48 -1.14
C LEU A 137 14.49 -2.26 -0.54
N GLU A 138 14.02 -1.80 0.62
CA GLU A 138 12.86 -2.33 1.31
C GLU A 138 11.97 -1.15 1.74
N LEU A 139 10.69 -1.18 1.36
CA LEU A 139 9.69 -0.19 1.73
C LEU A 139 8.58 -0.88 2.51
N ASP A 140 8.27 -0.35 3.69
CA ASP A 140 6.99 -0.56 4.34
C ASP A 140 6.24 0.76 4.43
N LEU A 141 4.96 0.76 4.11
CA LEU A 141 4.05 1.88 4.32
C LEU A 141 2.77 1.38 5.00
N PHE A 142 2.45 1.93 6.15
CA PHE A 142 1.20 1.70 6.86
C PHE A 142 0.31 2.93 6.75
N ALA A 143 -0.99 2.71 6.56
CA ALA A 143 -1.99 3.75 6.70
C ALA A 143 -3.26 3.30 7.42
N ARG A 144 -3.89 4.24 8.14
CA ARG A 144 -5.26 4.09 8.66
C ARG A 144 -6.23 4.89 7.80
N PHE A 145 -7.38 4.30 7.48
CA PHE A 145 -8.42 4.92 6.65
C PHE A 145 -9.83 4.39 7.00
N ASP A 146 -10.89 4.91 6.38
CA ASP A 146 -12.26 4.39 6.58
C ASP A 146 -12.83 3.67 5.36
N VAL A 147 -12.58 4.18 4.16
CA VAL A 147 -13.12 3.67 2.89
C VAL A 147 -11.99 3.35 1.91
N ALA A 148 -12.13 2.23 1.22
CA ALA A 148 -11.30 1.84 0.09
C ALA A 148 -12.15 1.77 -1.18
N GLU A 149 -11.68 2.38 -2.26
CA GLU A 149 -12.24 2.28 -3.60
C GLU A 149 -11.19 1.71 -4.55
N CYS A 150 -11.59 0.84 -5.48
CA CYS A 150 -10.72 0.35 -6.54
C CYS A 150 -11.22 0.89 -7.88
N LYS A 151 -10.30 1.36 -8.72
CA LYS A 151 -10.59 1.84 -10.07
C LYS A 151 -9.70 1.15 -11.09
N ASP A 152 -10.26 0.90 -12.26
CA ASP A 152 -9.49 0.43 -13.42
C ASP A 152 -8.67 1.59 -14.05
N PRO A 153 -7.84 1.32 -15.07
CA PRO A 153 -7.04 2.36 -15.74
C PRO A 153 -7.87 3.44 -16.45
N ALA A 154 -9.15 3.16 -16.75
CA ALA A 154 -10.09 4.11 -17.32
C ALA A 154 -10.82 4.95 -16.23
N GLY A 155 -10.47 4.75 -14.97
CA GLY A 155 -11.06 5.42 -13.82
C GLY A 155 -12.46 4.90 -13.45
N GLN A 156 -12.91 3.79 -14.04
CA GLN A 156 -14.19 3.18 -13.70
C GLN A 156 -14.07 2.41 -12.39
N PRO A 157 -15.10 2.45 -11.53
CA PRO A 157 -15.13 1.65 -10.32
C PRO A 157 -15.01 0.16 -10.65
N LEU A 158 -14.12 -0.52 -9.95
CA LEU A 158 -13.97 -1.97 -9.99
C LEU A 158 -14.49 -2.52 -8.66
N GLU A 159 -15.56 -3.31 -8.73
CA GLU A 159 -16.16 -3.90 -7.53
C GLU A 159 -15.17 -4.90 -6.92
N LEU A 160 -14.62 -4.55 -5.76
CA LEU A 160 -13.88 -5.49 -4.94
C LEU A 160 -14.88 -6.42 -4.25
N PRO A 161 -14.59 -7.72 -4.17
CA PRO A 161 -15.41 -8.61 -3.39
C PRO A 161 -15.32 -8.23 -1.90
N PRO A 162 -16.37 -8.49 -1.11
CA PRO A 162 -16.41 -8.08 0.29
C PRO A 162 -15.28 -8.72 1.11
N PRO A 163 -14.81 -8.07 2.20
CA PRO A 163 -13.86 -8.67 3.11
C PRO A 163 -14.31 -10.07 3.55
N GLY A 164 -13.38 -11.01 3.56
CA GLY A 164 -13.58 -12.32 4.16
C GLY A 164 -13.87 -12.21 5.66
N PRO A 165 -14.51 -13.22 6.28
CA PRO A 165 -14.69 -13.24 7.71
C PRO A 165 -13.32 -13.21 8.41
N ARG A 166 -13.13 -12.25 9.32
CA ARG A 166 -11.93 -12.19 10.17
C ARG A 166 -11.87 -13.47 11.02
N SER A 167 -10.88 -14.32 10.76
CA SER A 167 -10.57 -15.51 11.57
C SER A 167 -9.88 -15.15 12.88
#